data_AF-A0A0F8C5U6-F1
#
_entry.id   AF-A0A0F8C5U6-F1
#
_cell.length_a   1.000
_cell.length_b   1.000
_cell.length_c   1.000
_cell.angle_alpha   90.00
_cell.angle_beta   90.00
_cell.angle_gamma   90.00
#
_symmetry.space_group_name_H-M   'P 1'
#
loop_
_entity.id
_entity.type
_entity.pdbx_description
1 polymer ?
#
loop_
_entity_poly.entity_id
_entity_poly.type
_entity_poly.pdbx_seq_one_letter_code
_entity_poly.pdbx_strand_id
1 'polypeptide(L)'
;MSKLNNKILNLIPAVSLLLLVYSLFVLREIQPEGYAVNIYEQLPFHFYLILLLCYLSACFLLLAYRKISAVFTLLLVHIIVLIIPYMLGYASVGRGDEFSYLILAGNTGAFVSSGLCVFSDLSPTGPLLVSALALTSGMNARALSYFLPILFSIIFIAGMFLFYRGFMSREKLVSVTFLCSVIPYFGHFQVSTVPYYLTFCLVPIYLLLLWNAISDKNRAAGVVCLLFMIPLLPLAHPFIFMYLVCFSLLLAFAGKVMQSGLLKKILSLKSLARDPLSSSSGKIVPLFVLLSFISGGFLLCAKYASGFFDIFLPALALRINSLAAAGFATIPSMEPGIFEFIHLFNLYYGKYYIPLIFVVINTVIVWQNRKRFCHHFVRRYPRFLFLYITAFFLELGFLLNPFIPYPPDRFANLSFIIFAQIPLLGYSLYIVLLRKGYTTGLSATILVLGLLWTLGFFSCFSSPYAGGISEAITQNEVEGMQWLVGSKAADPYIMSSGEKVGYTFSGNSTDSPGQYDSFPEVFTISGSAPANRPTDVKSLNNPATFGPFYLVVTTFSEALNLEKSGSDNLGYSSAGNSSETQDNKPLYKIYDSLNIKIYKHTP
;
A
#
# COMPACT_ATOMS: atom_id res chain seq x y z
N MET A 1 -18.54 24.68 31.58
CA MET A 1 -18.54 23.31 32.15
C MET A 1 -18.14 23.41 33.60
N SER A 2 -18.79 22.65 34.50
CA SER A 2 -18.39 22.59 35.91
C SER A 2 -16.94 22.07 36.03
N LYS A 3 -16.21 22.48 37.07
CA LYS A 3 -14.85 21.97 37.37
C LYS A 3 -14.84 20.43 37.45
N LEU A 4 -15.92 19.83 37.94
CA LEU A 4 -16.08 18.37 38.06
C LEU A 4 -16.13 17.68 36.69
N ASN A 5 -16.93 18.19 35.74
CA ASN A 5 -16.99 17.62 34.38
C ASN A 5 -15.64 17.70 33.66
N ASN A 6 -14.88 18.78 33.88
CA ASN A 6 -13.54 18.90 33.32
C ASN A 6 -12.54 17.90 33.92
N LYS A 7 -12.65 17.58 35.22
CA LYS A 7 -11.83 16.53 35.85
C LYS A 7 -12.14 15.16 35.28
N ILE A 8 -13.42 14.80 35.17
CA ILE A 8 -13.86 13.51 34.60
C ILE A 8 -13.40 13.38 33.13
N LEU A 9 -13.55 14.43 32.32
CA LEU A 9 -13.12 14.42 30.93
C LEU A 9 -11.60 14.31 30.75
N ASN A 10 -10.81 14.77 31.73
CA ASN A 10 -9.37 14.59 31.72
C ASN A 10 -8.93 13.23 32.28
N LEU A 11 -9.77 12.56 33.06
CA LEU A 11 -9.52 11.20 33.55
C LEU A 11 -9.58 10.17 32.41
N ILE A 12 -10.53 10.29 31.49
CA ILE A 12 -10.69 9.36 30.35
C ILE A 12 -9.41 9.20 29.51
N PRO A 13 -8.74 10.27 29.03
CA PRO A 13 -7.50 10.12 28.28
C PRO A 13 -6.33 9.62 29.15
N ALA A 14 -6.31 9.92 30.45
CA ALA A 14 -5.30 9.38 31.37
C ALA A 14 -5.45 7.86 31.55
N VAL A 15 -6.67 7.37 31.74
CA VAL A 15 -6.98 5.93 31.79
C VAL A 15 -6.67 5.28 30.44
N SER A 16 -7.03 5.92 29.33
CA SER A 16 -6.71 5.40 27.99
C SER A 16 -5.19 5.31 27.79
N LEU A 17 -4.42 6.29 28.26
CA LEU A 17 -2.96 6.24 28.21
C LEU A 17 -2.41 5.08 29.04
N LEU A 18 -2.91 4.88 30.27
CA LEU A 18 -2.51 3.75 31.12
C LEU A 18 -2.78 2.41 30.45
N LEU A 19 -3.96 2.26 29.83
CA LEU A 19 -4.32 1.04 29.09
C LEU A 19 -3.40 0.83 27.87
N LEU A 20 -3.05 1.88 27.14
CA LEU A 20 -2.12 1.77 26.01
C LEU A 20 -0.69 1.44 26.44
N VAL A 21 -0.24 1.96 27.59
CA VAL A 21 1.03 1.55 28.20
C VAL A 21 0.99 0.07 28.61
N TYR A 22 -0.11 -0.38 29.21
CA TYR A 22 -0.32 -1.79 29.51
C TYR A 22 -0.29 -2.66 28.24
N SER A 23 -0.94 -2.22 27.14
CA SER A 23 -0.86 -2.92 25.85
C SER A 23 0.57 -3.06 25.32
N LEU A 24 1.43 -2.06 25.54
CA LEU A 24 2.85 -2.16 25.17
C LEU A 24 3.61 -3.18 26.04
N PHE A 25 3.28 -3.29 27.33
CA PHE A 25 3.84 -4.33 28.20
C PHE A 25 3.39 -5.73 27.75
N VAL A 26 2.09 -5.91 27.49
CA VAL A 26 1.55 -7.16 26.95
C VAL A 26 2.28 -7.56 25.66
N LEU A 27 2.46 -6.60 24.74
CA LEU A 27 3.13 -6.86 23.46
C LEU A 27 4.62 -7.22 23.64
N ARG A 28 5.28 -6.69 24.67
CA ARG A 28 6.69 -7.01 25.00
C ARG A 28 6.85 -8.40 25.62
N GLU A 29 5.85 -8.88 26.33
CA GLU A 29 5.88 -10.19 26.99
C GLU A 29 5.66 -11.34 26.01
N ILE A 30 5.10 -11.08 24.84
CA ILE A 30 4.93 -12.08 23.78
C ILE A 30 6.31 -12.41 23.20
N GLN A 31 6.74 -13.66 23.39
CA GLN A 31 7.95 -14.20 22.78
C GLN A 31 7.53 -15.25 21.75
N PRO A 32 7.42 -14.90 20.47
CA PRO A 32 7.12 -15.89 19.46
C PRO A 32 8.30 -16.85 19.34
N GLU A 33 7.99 -18.15 19.31
CA GLU A 33 9.03 -19.18 19.15
C GLU A 33 9.72 -19.02 17.79
N GLY A 34 8.99 -18.69 16.72
CA GLY A 34 9.51 -18.51 15.37
C GLY A 34 8.49 -17.87 14.42
N TYR A 35 8.51 -18.30 13.15
CA TYR A 35 7.53 -17.84 12.16
C TYR A 35 6.13 -18.29 12.55
N ALA A 36 5.14 -17.39 12.51
CA ALA A 36 3.74 -17.77 12.63
C ALA A 36 2.98 -17.46 11.36
N VAL A 37 2.20 -18.46 10.93
CA VAL A 37 1.27 -18.34 9.81
C VAL A 37 0.24 -17.24 10.06
N ASN A 38 -0.21 -17.09 11.32
CA ASN A 38 -1.20 -16.11 11.74
C ASN A 38 -0.66 -15.16 12.81
N ILE A 39 -0.36 -13.92 12.44
CA ILE A 39 0.12 -12.90 13.38
C ILE A 39 -0.94 -12.53 14.42
N TYR A 40 -2.22 -12.56 14.06
CA TYR A 40 -3.29 -12.18 14.99
C TYR A 40 -3.40 -13.18 16.15
N GLU A 41 -3.24 -14.48 15.92
CA GLU A 41 -3.34 -15.49 17.00
C GLU A 41 -2.28 -15.34 18.11
N GLN A 42 -1.18 -14.64 17.83
CA GLN A 42 -0.16 -14.35 18.84
C GLN A 42 -0.61 -13.29 19.85
N LEU A 43 -1.60 -12.46 19.50
CA LEU A 43 -2.04 -11.34 20.33
C LEU A 43 -3.24 -11.78 21.20
N PRO A 44 -3.20 -11.52 22.51
CA PRO A 44 -4.28 -11.95 23.38
C PRO A 44 -5.54 -11.12 23.15
N PHE A 45 -6.72 -11.72 23.33
CA PHE A 45 -8.00 -11.06 23.00
C PHE A 45 -8.20 -9.70 23.69
N HIS A 46 -7.77 -9.56 24.94
CA HIS A 46 -7.88 -8.31 25.69
C HIS A 46 -7.06 -7.16 25.07
N PHE A 47 -5.99 -7.44 24.33
CA PHE A 47 -5.20 -6.45 23.61
C PHE A 47 -6.05 -5.70 22.58
N TYR A 48 -6.84 -6.44 21.77
CA TYR A 48 -7.73 -5.83 20.78
C TYR A 48 -8.82 -4.99 21.41
N LEU A 49 -9.44 -5.49 22.49
CA LEU A 49 -10.48 -4.77 23.20
C LEU A 49 -9.97 -3.45 23.76
N ILE A 50 -8.74 -3.44 24.28
CA ILE A 50 -8.12 -2.22 24.80
C ILE A 50 -7.89 -1.21 23.67
N LEU A 51 -7.30 -1.62 22.55
CA LEU A 51 -7.07 -0.72 21.41
C LEU A 51 -8.38 -0.14 20.87
N LEU A 52 -9.40 -0.98 20.69
CA LEU A 52 -10.72 -0.55 20.24
C LEU A 52 -11.36 0.42 21.25
N LEU A 53 -11.32 0.11 22.55
CA LEU A 53 -11.87 0.97 23.59
C LEU A 53 -11.18 2.34 23.61
N CYS A 54 -9.85 2.38 23.51
CA CYS A 54 -9.07 3.62 23.45
C CYS A 54 -9.36 4.42 22.17
N TYR A 55 -9.55 3.76 21.03
CA TYR A 55 -9.97 4.42 19.79
C TYR A 55 -11.36 5.06 19.93
N LEU A 56 -12.35 4.30 20.43
CA LEU A 56 -13.72 4.77 20.61
C LEU A 56 -13.81 5.88 21.65
N SER A 57 -13.08 5.78 22.76
CA SER A 57 -13.04 6.80 23.82
C SER A 57 -12.45 8.10 23.30
N ALA A 58 -11.39 8.03 22.48
CA ALA A 58 -10.79 9.20 21.87
C ALA A 58 -11.70 9.83 20.80
N CYS A 59 -12.39 9.02 20.00
CA CYS A 59 -13.42 9.50 19.07
C CYS A 59 -14.53 10.27 19.81
N PHE A 60 -15.03 9.72 20.92
CA PHE A 60 -16.04 10.35 21.76
C PHE A 60 -15.55 11.70 22.32
N LEU A 61 -14.35 11.73 22.92
CA LEU A 61 -13.76 12.94 23.49
C LEU A 61 -13.57 14.05 22.43
N LEU A 62 -13.13 13.68 21.23
CA LEU A 62 -12.90 14.63 20.16
C LEU A 62 -14.21 15.17 19.57
N LEU A 63 -15.21 14.32 19.33
CA LEU A 63 -16.47 14.72 18.72
C LEU A 63 -17.42 15.47 19.69
N ALA A 64 -17.53 14.98 20.92
CA ALA A 64 -18.44 15.56 21.92
C ALA A 64 -17.84 16.79 22.61
N TYR A 65 -16.55 16.73 22.95
CA TYR A 65 -15.92 17.72 23.84
C TYR A 65 -14.72 18.45 23.22
N ARG A 66 -14.29 18.09 22.01
CA ARG A 66 -13.15 18.69 21.29
C ARG A 66 -11.85 18.74 22.11
N LYS A 67 -11.63 17.72 22.94
CA LYS A 67 -10.43 17.61 23.76
C LYS A 67 -9.24 17.22 22.87
N ILE A 68 -8.26 18.10 22.74
CA ILE A 68 -7.05 17.86 21.92
C ILE A 68 -6.22 16.69 22.46
N SER A 69 -6.26 16.42 23.76
CA SER A 69 -5.59 15.26 24.36
C SER A 69 -6.01 13.92 23.73
N ALA A 70 -7.22 13.83 23.17
CA ALA A 70 -7.69 12.64 22.45
C ALA A 70 -6.91 12.37 21.16
N VAL A 71 -6.34 13.41 20.53
CA VAL A 71 -5.49 13.26 19.33
C VAL A 71 -4.25 12.45 19.68
N PHE A 72 -3.64 12.70 20.84
CA PHE A 72 -2.49 11.94 21.31
C PHE A 72 -2.83 10.46 21.53
N THR A 73 -3.98 10.17 22.15
CA THR A 73 -4.48 8.80 22.33
C THR A 73 -4.69 8.11 20.98
N LEU A 74 -5.27 8.77 19.99
CA LEU A 74 -5.49 8.21 18.64
C LEU A 74 -4.18 7.88 17.93
N LEU A 75 -3.22 8.80 17.98
CA LEU A 75 -1.90 8.57 17.38
C LEU A 75 -1.17 7.43 18.08
N LEU A 76 -1.29 7.32 19.41
CA LEU A 76 -0.67 6.23 20.15
C LEU A 76 -1.31 4.86 19.83
N VAL A 77 -2.64 4.78 19.72
CA VAL A 77 -3.33 3.57 19.21
C VAL A 77 -2.75 3.19 17.84
N HIS A 78 -2.65 4.16 16.93
CA HIS A 78 -2.12 3.94 15.59
C HIS A 78 -0.67 3.45 15.60
N ILE A 79 0.21 4.07 16.40
CA ILE A 79 1.60 3.64 16.56
C ILE A 79 1.69 2.23 17.13
N ILE A 80 0.87 1.88 18.14
CA ILE A 80 0.87 0.54 18.72
C ILE A 80 0.45 -0.50 17.69
N VAL A 81 -0.51 -0.21 16.81
CA VAL A 81 -0.86 -1.13 15.73
C VAL A 81 0.35 -1.36 14.81
N LEU A 82 1.05 -0.31 14.39
CA LEU A 82 2.15 -0.44 13.43
C LEU A 82 3.41 -1.08 13.99
N ILE A 83 3.62 -1.05 15.31
CA ILE A 83 4.80 -1.65 15.94
C ILE A 83 4.64 -3.15 16.24
N ILE A 84 3.42 -3.72 16.08
CA ILE A 84 3.13 -5.13 16.36
C ILE A 84 4.15 -6.08 15.70
N PRO A 85 4.37 -6.06 14.37
CA PRO A 85 5.25 -7.04 13.75
C PRO A 85 6.68 -6.96 14.26
N TYR A 86 7.16 -5.75 14.57
CA TYR A 86 8.49 -5.54 15.11
C TYR A 86 8.63 -6.10 16.54
N MET A 87 7.64 -5.87 17.40
CA MET A 87 7.67 -6.39 18.77
C MET A 87 7.59 -7.92 18.81
N LEU A 88 7.00 -8.53 17.77
CA LEU A 88 7.01 -9.97 17.55
C LEU A 88 8.32 -10.48 16.88
N GLY A 89 9.34 -9.63 16.72
CA GLY A 89 10.66 -10.05 16.23
C GLY A 89 10.75 -10.28 14.72
N TYR A 90 9.78 -9.82 13.93
CA TYR A 90 9.85 -9.87 12.47
C TYR A 90 10.78 -8.77 11.93
N ALA A 91 11.64 -9.16 10.98
CA ALA A 91 12.59 -8.26 10.31
C ALA A 91 11.96 -7.52 9.13
N SER A 92 10.97 -8.12 8.47
CA SER A 92 10.14 -7.50 7.42
C SER A 92 8.73 -8.08 7.52
N VAL A 93 7.72 -7.31 7.12
CA VAL A 93 6.32 -7.76 7.13
C VAL A 93 5.87 -8.31 5.78
N GLY A 94 6.59 -8.00 4.70
CA GLY A 94 6.40 -8.59 3.37
C GLY A 94 7.67 -9.18 2.78
N ARG A 95 7.48 -10.07 1.78
CA ARG A 95 8.54 -10.74 1.02
C ARG A 95 8.80 -10.06 -0.34
N GLY A 96 9.82 -10.54 -1.07
CA GLY A 96 10.17 -10.03 -2.40
C GLY A 96 10.82 -8.64 -2.34
N ASP A 97 10.26 -7.68 -3.08
CA ASP A 97 10.78 -6.30 -3.19
C ASP A 97 11.06 -5.69 -1.81
N GLU A 98 10.15 -5.89 -0.84
CA GLU A 98 10.25 -5.30 0.51
C GLU A 98 11.54 -5.72 1.23
N PHE A 99 11.87 -7.01 1.14
CA PHE A 99 13.06 -7.56 1.76
C PHE A 99 14.34 -7.22 0.97
N SER A 100 14.25 -7.22 -0.36
CA SER A 100 15.36 -6.82 -1.23
C SER A 100 15.79 -5.37 -0.95
N TYR A 101 14.85 -4.45 -0.75
CA TYR A 101 15.15 -3.06 -0.39
C TYR A 101 15.89 -2.95 0.96
N LEU A 102 15.49 -3.76 1.95
CA LEU A 102 16.14 -3.77 3.27
C LEU A 102 17.59 -4.26 3.20
N ILE A 103 17.86 -5.34 2.44
CA ILE A 103 19.21 -5.87 2.24
C ILE A 103 20.08 -4.84 1.50
N LEU A 104 19.55 -4.25 0.43
CA LEU A 104 20.29 -3.28 -0.39
C LEU A 104 20.65 -2.03 0.41
N ALA A 105 19.77 -1.58 1.31
CA ALA A 105 20.04 -0.47 2.21
C ALA A 105 21.05 -0.79 3.33
N GLY A 106 21.11 -2.06 3.78
CA GLY A 106 22.02 -2.51 4.84
C GLY A 106 23.46 -2.78 4.37
N ASN A 107 23.65 -3.13 3.10
CA ASN A 107 24.97 -3.37 2.52
C ASN A 107 25.61 -2.08 1.99
N THR A 108 26.07 -1.22 2.90
CA THR A 108 26.83 0.00 2.58
C THR A 108 28.11 -0.25 1.79
N GLY A 109 28.69 -1.45 1.88
CA GLY A 109 29.86 -1.86 1.08
C GLY A 109 29.56 -2.16 -0.40
N ALA A 110 28.34 -2.54 -0.75
CA ALA A 110 27.94 -2.85 -2.13
C ALA A 110 27.80 -1.58 -3.00
N PHE A 111 27.53 -0.43 -2.38
CA PHE A 111 27.56 0.87 -3.06
C PHE A 111 28.96 1.22 -3.62
N VAL A 112 30.02 0.62 -3.07
CA VAL A 112 31.41 0.92 -3.43
C VAL A 112 32.00 -0.15 -4.37
N SER A 113 31.60 -1.42 -4.26
CA SER A 113 32.20 -2.53 -5.01
C SER A 113 31.36 -3.05 -6.19
N SER A 114 30.03 -2.95 -6.15
CA SER A 114 29.16 -3.32 -7.26
C SER A 114 28.51 -2.05 -7.81
N GLY A 115 28.99 -1.57 -8.95
CA GLY A 115 28.46 -0.36 -9.58
C GLY A 115 26.95 -0.40 -9.80
N LEU A 116 26.40 0.74 -10.24
CA LEU A 116 25.00 1.10 -10.54
C LEU A 116 24.08 0.03 -11.19
N CYS A 117 24.58 -1.13 -11.61
CA CYS A 117 23.87 -2.23 -12.26
C CYS A 117 22.87 -3.01 -11.38
N VAL A 118 23.00 -2.97 -10.04
CA VAL A 118 22.05 -3.64 -9.12
C VAL A 118 20.68 -2.95 -9.08
N PHE A 119 20.59 -1.69 -9.55
CA PHE A 119 19.34 -0.91 -9.59
C PHE A 119 18.50 -1.11 -10.86
N SER A 120 18.80 -2.11 -11.70
CA SER A 120 18.13 -2.27 -13.00
C SER A 120 16.61 -2.44 -12.89
N ASP A 121 16.11 -3.04 -11.79
CA ASP A 121 14.67 -3.30 -11.59
C ASP A 121 14.05 -2.60 -10.37
N LEU A 122 14.84 -1.97 -9.49
CA LEU A 122 14.38 -1.36 -8.23
C LEU A 122 14.62 0.16 -8.20
N SER A 123 13.67 0.92 -7.63
CA SER A 123 13.79 2.37 -7.48
C SER A 123 14.97 2.73 -6.57
N PRO A 124 15.88 3.61 -6.98
CA PRO A 124 17.04 4.00 -6.17
C PRO A 124 16.64 4.80 -4.92
N THR A 125 15.44 5.39 -4.89
CA THR A 125 15.05 6.34 -3.84
C THR A 125 14.92 5.71 -2.46
N GLY A 126 14.48 4.46 -2.37
CA GLY A 126 14.38 3.73 -1.09
C GLY A 126 15.72 3.54 -0.40
N PRO A 127 16.66 2.81 -1.04
CA PRO A 127 17.98 2.58 -0.50
C PRO A 127 18.72 3.89 -0.20
N LEU A 128 18.60 4.90 -1.07
CA LEU A 128 19.20 6.21 -0.84
C LEU A 128 18.63 6.92 0.39
N LEU A 129 17.30 6.90 0.58
CA LEU A 129 16.66 7.48 1.76
C LEU A 129 17.10 6.78 3.05
N VAL A 130 17.06 5.45 3.08
CA VAL A 130 17.45 4.66 4.25
C VAL A 130 18.94 4.84 4.55
N SER A 131 19.80 4.81 3.54
CA SER A 131 21.25 5.01 3.70
C SER A 131 21.58 6.42 4.21
N ALA A 132 20.96 7.46 3.65
CA ALA A 132 21.14 8.84 4.13
C ALA A 132 20.68 8.99 5.59
N LEU A 133 19.53 8.42 5.94
CA LEU A 133 19.04 8.42 7.31
C LEU A 133 19.97 7.65 8.24
N ALA A 134 20.49 6.49 7.82
CA ALA A 134 21.44 5.69 8.60
C ALA A 134 22.72 6.47 8.90
N LEU A 135 23.29 7.14 7.89
CA LEU A 135 24.48 7.99 8.05
C LEU A 135 24.23 9.16 8.99
N THR A 136 23.08 9.83 8.89
CA THR A 136 22.77 11.01 9.74
C THR A 136 22.39 10.65 11.18
N SER A 137 21.70 9.53 11.39
CA SER A 137 21.19 9.12 12.70
C SER A 137 22.14 8.18 13.46
N GLY A 138 23.12 7.59 12.78
CA GLY A 138 23.95 6.51 13.32
C GLY A 138 23.18 5.20 13.54
N MET A 139 21.91 5.11 13.12
CA MET A 139 21.10 3.92 13.27
C MET A 139 21.34 2.93 12.13
N ASN A 140 21.27 1.64 12.45
CA ASN A 140 21.30 0.58 11.43
C ASN A 140 20.04 0.67 10.53
N ALA A 141 20.18 0.34 9.24
CA ALA A 141 19.08 0.26 8.26
C ALA A 141 17.89 -0.55 8.77
N ARG A 142 18.14 -1.62 9.54
CA ARG A 142 17.09 -2.43 10.19
C ARG A 142 16.24 -1.61 11.16
N ALA A 143 16.88 -0.84 12.05
CA ALA A 143 16.15 -0.01 13.01
C ALA A 143 15.34 1.10 12.32
N LEU A 144 15.86 1.65 11.22
CA LEU A 144 15.16 2.63 10.40
C LEU A 144 13.95 2.05 9.68
N SER A 145 14.04 0.79 9.23
CA SER A 145 12.94 0.08 8.59
C SER A 145 11.71 -0.02 9.51
N TYR A 146 11.89 -0.10 10.83
CA TYR A 146 10.77 -0.12 11.78
C TYR A 146 10.13 1.26 11.99
N PHE A 147 10.92 2.33 11.90
CA PHE A 147 10.44 3.69 12.18
C PHE A 147 9.77 4.34 10.96
N LEU A 148 10.25 4.04 9.74
CA LEU A 148 9.79 4.68 8.52
C LEU A 148 8.27 4.54 8.26
N PRO A 149 7.65 3.35 8.36
CA PRO A 149 6.22 3.21 8.09
C PRO A 149 5.38 4.01 9.09
N ILE A 150 5.80 4.06 10.36
CA ILE A 150 5.15 4.82 11.43
C ILE A 150 5.21 6.31 11.13
N LEU A 151 6.40 6.83 10.84
CA LEU A 151 6.62 8.25 10.53
C LEU A 151 5.77 8.68 9.32
N PHE A 152 5.86 7.93 8.22
CA PHE A 152 5.15 8.26 6.99
C PHE A 152 3.64 8.14 7.14
N SER A 153 3.16 7.20 7.96
CA SER A 153 1.74 7.12 8.27
C SER A 153 1.23 8.33 9.07
N ILE A 154 2.01 8.84 10.03
CA ILE A 154 1.69 10.08 10.75
C ILE A 154 1.72 11.28 9.80
N ILE A 155 2.71 11.34 8.89
CA ILE A 155 2.81 12.37 7.85
C ILE A 155 1.57 12.33 6.95
N PHE A 156 1.08 11.14 6.57
CA PHE A 156 -0.17 10.99 5.82
C PHE A 156 -1.37 11.56 6.59
N ILE A 157 -1.55 11.20 7.86
CA ILE A 157 -2.66 11.71 8.70
C ILE A 157 -2.59 13.24 8.83
N ALA A 158 -1.40 13.78 9.12
CA ALA A 158 -1.19 15.22 9.25
C ALA A 158 -1.40 15.95 7.91
N GLY A 159 -0.88 15.38 6.82
CA GLY A 159 -1.04 15.91 5.47
C GLY A 159 -2.51 15.94 5.04
N MET A 160 -3.26 14.87 5.30
CA MET A 160 -4.70 14.83 5.09
C MET A 160 -5.40 15.91 5.91
N PHE A 161 -5.09 16.01 7.21
CA PHE A 161 -5.62 17.07 8.09
C PHE A 161 -5.46 18.46 7.51
N LEU A 162 -4.23 18.81 7.12
CA LEU A 162 -3.92 20.12 6.55
C LEU A 162 -4.62 20.33 5.21
N PHE A 163 -4.65 19.31 4.35
CA PHE A 163 -5.30 19.35 3.04
C PHE A 163 -6.78 19.69 3.16
N TYR A 164 -7.59 18.90 3.89
CA TYR A 164 -9.02 19.17 3.97
C TYR A 164 -9.35 20.39 4.86
N ARG A 165 -8.49 20.78 5.81
CA ARG A 165 -8.67 22.02 6.59
C ARG A 165 -8.69 23.25 5.69
N GLY A 166 -7.96 23.23 4.56
CA GLY A 166 -8.07 24.25 3.52
C GLY A 166 -9.49 24.36 2.92
N PHE A 167 -10.23 23.25 2.88
CA PHE A 167 -11.58 23.15 2.27
C PHE A 167 -12.73 23.07 3.27
N MET A 168 -12.49 22.96 4.58
CA MET A 168 -13.54 22.78 5.59
C MET A 168 -13.45 23.85 6.67
N SER A 169 -14.52 24.64 6.84
CA SER A 169 -14.57 25.75 7.81
C SER A 169 -15.22 25.37 9.14
N ARG A 170 -16.03 24.30 9.19
CA ARG A 170 -16.75 23.91 10.41
C ARG A 170 -15.89 22.96 11.25
N GLU A 171 -15.59 23.36 12.49
CA GLU A 171 -14.76 22.55 13.40
C GLU A 171 -15.25 21.12 13.58
N LYS A 172 -16.55 20.90 13.79
CA LYS A 172 -17.11 19.54 13.92
C LYS A 172 -16.84 18.67 12.69
N LEU A 173 -16.93 19.24 11.50
CA LEU A 173 -16.66 18.53 10.25
C LEU A 173 -15.17 18.21 10.12
N VAL A 174 -14.29 19.16 10.48
CA VAL A 174 -12.84 18.95 10.51
C VAL A 174 -12.48 17.83 11.49
N SER A 175 -13.08 17.79 12.67
CA SER A 175 -12.86 16.72 13.66
C SER A 175 -13.32 15.35 13.15
N VAL A 176 -14.50 15.24 12.53
CA VAL A 176 -14.96 13.96 11.96
C VAL A 176 -14.05 13.50 10.84
N THR A 177 -13.64 14.42 9.96
CA THR A 177 -12.74 14.09 8.84
C THR A 177 -11.36 13.68 9.35
N PHE A 178 -10.89 14.27 10.45
CA PHE A 178 -9.65 13.85 11.12
C PHE A 178 -9.75 12.41 11.61
N LEU A 179 -10.84 12.04 12.28
CA LEU A 179 -11.07 10.67 12.72
C LEU A 179 -11.11 9.70 11.54
N CYS A 180 -11.70 10.12 10.41
CA CYS A 180 -11.72 9.33 9.19
C CYS A 180 -10.33 9.09 8.62
N SER A 181 -9.36 10.00 8.82
CA SER A 181 -7.97 9.82 8.34
C SER A 181 -7.11 8.91 9.21
N VAL A 182 -7.50 8.65 10.47
CA VAL A 182 -6.77 7.76 11.39
C VAL A 182 -7.08 6.27 11.12
N ILE A 183 -8.09 5.98 10.30
CA ILE A 183 -8.40 4.60 9.89
C ILE A 183 -7.25 4.05 9.03
N PRO A 184 -6.70 2.86 9.33
CA PRO A 184 -5.64 2.26 8.52
C PRO A 184 -6.23 1.70 7.22
N TYR A 185 -6.15 2.48 6.14
CA TYR A 185 -6.70 2.08 4.84
C TYR A 185 -5.77 1.18 4.03
N PHE A 186 -4.46 1.21 4.29
CA PHE A 186 -3.48 0.67 3.34
C PHE A 186 -3.18 -0.82 3.47
N GLY A 187 -3.96 -1.55 4.27
CA GLY A 187 -3.77 -2.99 4.46
C GLY A 187 -2.35 -3.31 4.93
N HIS A 188 -1.73 -4.36 4.39
CA HIS A 188 -0.37 -4.76 4.72
C HIS A 188 0.70 -3.71 4.34
N PHE A 189 0.42 -2.83 3.37
CA PHE A 189 1.34 -1.72 3.05
C PHE A 189 1.49 -0.71 4.19
N GLN A 190 0.57 -0.69 5.16
CA GLN A 190 0.63 0.24 6.29
C GLN A 190 1.92 0.08 7.12
N VAL A 191 2.49 -1.14 7.14
CA VAL A 191 3.75 -1.48 7.81
C VAL A 191 4.90 -1.71 6.82
N SER A 192 4.68 -1.46 5.54
CA SER A 192 5.69 -1.62 4.49
C SER A 192 6.71 -0.49 4.51
N THR A 193 7.96 -0.82 4.18
CA THR A 193 9.07 0.15 4.04
C THR A 193 9.35 0.51 2.59
N VAL A 194 8.55 0.00 1.66
CA VAL A 194 8.82 0.12 0.24
C VAL A 194 8.63 1.57 -0.23
N PRO A 195 9.48 2.09 -1.14
CA PRO A 195 9.48 3.50 -1.50
C PRO A 195 8.15 4.01 -2.05
N TYR A 196 7.39 3.17 -2.75
CA TYR A 196 6.10 3.59 -3.27
C TYR A 196 5.08 3.86 -2.16
N TYR A 197 5.06 3.08 -1.06
CA TYR A 197 4.17 3.34 0.07
C TYR A 197 4.55 4.65 0.78
N LEU A 198 5.85 4.83 1.05
CA LEU A 198 6.37 6.05 1.66
C LEU A 198 6.00 7.28 0.80
N THR A 199 6.18 7.17 -0.52
CA THR A 199 5.82 8.24 -1.47
C THR A 199 4.31 8.47 -1.51
N PHE A 200 3.51 7.41 -1.45
CA PHE A 200 2.05 7.49 -1.42
C PHE A 200 1.56 8.27 -0.19
N CYS A 201 2.19 8.05 0.97
CA CYS A 201 1.91 8.80 2.19
C CYS A 201 2.17 10.31 2.08
N LEU A 202 3.04 10.75 1.15
CA LEU A 202 3.33 12.18 0.90
C LEU A 202 2.32 12.87 -0.02
N VAL A 203 1.48 12.12 -0.74
CA VAL A 203 0.48 12.66 -1.68
C VAL A 203 -0.40 13.77 -1.06
N PRO A 204 -0.93 13.65 0.17
CA PRO A 204 -1.77 14.72 0.75
C PRO A 204 -1.04 16.05 0.90
N ILE A 205 0.26 16.03 1.24
CA ILE A 205 1.09 17.22 1.35
C ILE A 205 1.32 17.83 -0.04
N TYR A 206 1.57 16.99 -1.04
CA TYR A 206 1.67 17.44 -2.43
C TYR A 206 0.38 18.14 -2.89
N LEU A 207 -0.79 17.54 -2.62
CA LEU A 207 -2.09 18.12 -2.96
C LEU A 207 -2.35 19.45 -2.24
N LEU A 208 -1.90 19.58 -0.98
CA LEU A 208 -1.95 20.83 -0.23
C LEU A 208 -1.07 21.91 -0.85
N LEU A 209 0.17 21.59 -1.21
CA LEU A 209 1.11 22.53 -1.83
C LEU A 209 0.62 22.98 -3.21
N LEU A 210 0.09 22.04 -4.00
CA LEU A 210 -0.56 22.32 -5.27
C LEU A 210 -1.75 23.27 -5.09
N TRP A 211 -2.61 23.01 -4.10
CA TRP A 211 -3.73 23.88 -3.79
C TRP A 211 -3.28 25.31 -3.43
N ASN A 212 -2.25 25.44 -2.58
CA ASN A 212 -1.69 26.74 -2.21
C ASN A 212 -1.10 27.48 -3.41
N ALA A 213 -0.40 26.76 -4.30
CA ALA A 213 0.13 27.33 -5.54
C ALA A 213 -0.98 27.83 -6.49
N ILE A 214 -2.11 27.12 -6.57
CA ILE A 214 -3.26 27.50 -7.40
C ILE A 214 -4.09 28.63 -6.77
N SER A 215 -4.21 28.65 -5.44
CA SER A 215 -5.11 29.57 -4.71
C SER A 215 -4.49 30.96 -4.44
N ASP A 216 -3.35 31.30 -5.06
CA ASP A 216 -2.53 32.51 -4.82
C ASP A 216 -2.13 32.76 -3.34
N LYS A 217 -2.39 31.82 -2.44
CA LYS A 217 -2.03 31.90 -1.02
C LYS A 217 -0.62 31.32 -0.84
N ASN A 218 0.37 32.17 -0.57
CA ASN A 218 1.78 31.79 -0.47
C ASN A 218 2.32 31.10 -1.75
N ARG A 219 1.95 31.64 -2.92
CA ARG A 219 2.29 31.08 -4.24
C ARG A 219 3.78 30.83 -4.44
N ALA A 220 4.65 31.76 -4.03
CA ALA A 220 6.10 31.60 -4.18
C ALA A 220 6.62 30.37 -3.41
N ALA A 221 6.23 30.21 -2.14
CA ALA A 221 6.62 29.06 -1.34
C ALA A 221 6.05 27.74 -1.89
N GLY A 222 4.78 27.74 -2.33
CA GLY A 222 4.17 26.57 -2.96
C GLY A 222 4.88 26.13 -4.25
N VAL A 223 5.23 27.08 -5.10
CA VAL A 223 5.96 26.82 -6.37
C VAL A 223 7.38 26.31 -6.11
N VAL A 224 8.11 26.92 -5.17
CA VAL A 224 9.46 26.48 -4.80
C VAL A 224 9.41 25.05 -4.23
N CYS A 225 8.51 24.77 -3.28
CA CYS A 225 8.38 23.42 -2.73
C CYS A 225 7.95 22.38 -3.78
N LEU A 226 7.08 22.74 -4.73
CA LEU A 226 6.74 21.86 -5.84
C LEU A 226 7.95 21.59 -6.74
N LEU A 227 8.77 22.60 -7.05
CA LEU A 227 10.00 22.43 -7.85
C LEU A 227 10.93 21.36 -7.27
N PHE A 228 11.02 21.26 -5.95
CA PHE A 228 11.81 20.24 -5.26
C PHE A 228 11.10 18.87 -5.18
N MET A 229 9.77 18.83 -5.05
CA MET A 229 9.02 17.57 -4.95
C MET A 229 8.80 16.86 -6.29
N ILE A 230 8.77 17.60 -7.41
CA ILE A 230 8.51 17.05 -8.75
C ILE A 230 9.58 16.07 -9.23
N PRO A 231 10.89 16.27 -8.99
CA PRO A 231 11.91 15.28 -9.38
C PRO A 231 11.94 14.09 -8.42
N LEU A 232 11.67 14.32 -7.13
CA LEU A 232 11.74 13.29 -6.10
C LEU A 232 10.66 12.21 -6.26
N LEU A 233 9.45 12.59 -6.68
CA LEU A 233 8.34 11.65 -6.83
C LEU A 233 8.47 10.64 -7.99
N PRO A 234 8.82 11.04 -9.24
CA PRO A 234 9.08 10.11 -10.34
C PRO A 234 10.25 9.18 -10.06
N LEU A 235 11.29 9.68 -9.38
CA LEU A 235 12.43 8.85 -8.96
C LEU A 235 11.97 7.77 -7.96
N ALA A 236 11.04 8.12 -7.06
CA ALA A 236 10.52 7.19 -6.07
C ALA A 236 9.52 6.17 -6.66
N HIS A 237 8.56 6.62 -7.47
CA HIS A 237 7.67 5.73 -8.21
C HIS A 237 6.98 6.42 -9.41
N PRO A 238 7.25 5.98 -10.67
CA PRO A 238 6.76 6.66 -11.87
C PRO A 238 5.23 6.68 -11.97
N PHE A 239 4.58 5.65 -11.44
CA PHE A 239 3.12 5.53 -11.46
C PHE A 239 2.42 6.51 -10.50
N ILE A 240 2.98 6.74 -9.31
CA ILE A 240 2.41 7.70 -8.35
C ILE A 240 2.52 9.11 -8.94
N PHE A 241 3.64 9.40 -9.62
CA PHE A 241 3.81 10.65 -10.33
C PHE A 241 2.78 10.85 -11.45
N MET A 242 2.61 9.86 -12.33
CA MET A 242 1.61 9.94 -13.41
C MET A 242 0.19 10.13 -12.87
N TYR A 243 -0.16 9.38 -11.82
CA TYR A 243 -1.44 9.56 -11.13
C TYR A 243 -1.60 11.00 -10.63
N LEU A 244 -0.59 11.54 -9.94
CA LEU A 244 -0.63 12.90 -9.40
C LEU A 244 -0.75 13.95 -10.49
N VAL A 245 -0.08 13.79 -11.63
CA VAL A 245 -0.22 14.70 -12.78
C VAL A 245 -1.67 14.70 -13.27
N CYS A 246 -2.26 13.51 -13.49
CA CYS A 246 -3.64 13.36 -13.90
C CYS A 246 -4.62 13.93 -12.84
N PHE A 247 -4.41 13.62 -11.56
CA PHE A 247 -5.25 14.09 -10.47
C PHE A 247 -5.17 15.61 -10.29
N SER A 248 -3.98 16.19 -10.43
CA SER A 248 -3.74 17.64 -10.37
C SER A 248 -4.43 18.37 -11.52
N LEU A 249 -4.35 17.80 -12.72
CA LEU A 249 -5.10 18.24 -13.89
C LEU A 249 -6.60 18.25 -13.62
N LEU A 250 -7.12 17.13 -13.13
CA LEU A 250 -8.54 16.98 -12.80
C LEU A 250 -8.99 17.94 -11.72
N LEU A 251 -8.17 18.20 -10.70
CA LEU A 251 -8.43 19.19 -9.67
C LEU A 251 -8.53 20.60 -10.26
N ALA A 252 -7.61 20.96 -11.17
CA ALA A 252 -7.65 22.24 -11.88
C ALA A 252 -8.88 22.36 -12.80
N PHE A 253 -9.24 21.28 -13.50
CA PHE A 253 -10.43 21.21 -14.35
C PHE A 253 -11.73 21.29 -13.53
N ALA A 254 -11.84 20.57 -12.41
CA ALA A 254 -12.99 20.60 -11.52
C ALA A 254 -13.28 22.03 -11.01
N GLY A 255 -12.23 22.80 -10.75
CA GLY A 255 -12.34 24.22 -10.41
C GLY A 255 -13.00 25.05 -11.52
N LYS A 256 -12.61 24.84 -12.78
CA LYS A 256 -13.10 25.57 -13.97
C LYS A 256 -14.48 25.10 -14.43
N VAL A 257 -14.72 23.79 -14.48
CA VAL A 257 -15.99 23.17 -14.91
C VAL A 257 -17.14 23.51 -13.96
N MET A 258 -16.87 23.70 -12.66
CA MET A 258 -17.89 24.15 -11.71
C MET A 258 -18.06 25.67 -11.63
N GLN A 259 -17.12 26.46 -12.17
CA GLN A 259 -17.23 27.93 -12.23
C GLN A 259 -17.93 28.42 -13.49
N SER A 260 -17.80 27.69 -14.58
CA SER A 260 -18.47 27.98 -15.83
C SER A 260 -19.66 27.05 -15.97
N GLY A 261 -20.81 27.55 -16.41
CA GLY A 261 -21.96 26.74 -16.82
C GLY A 261 -21.66 25.95 -18.11
N LEU A 262 -20.55 25.21 -18.14
CA LEU A 262 -19.93 24.64 -19.32
C LEU A 262 -20.77 23.49 -19.88
N LEU A 263 -21.57 22.81 -19.06
CA LEU A 263 -22.62 21.89 -19.52
C LEU A 263 -23.70 22.56 -20.38
N LYS A 264 -23.99 23.86 -20.15
CA LYS A 264 -24.88 24.65 -21.01
C LYS A 264 -24.18 25.18 -22.27
N LYS A 265 -22.84 25.28 -22.25
CA LYS A 265 -22.03 25.87 -23.32
C LYS A 265 -21.45 24.82 -24.28
N ILE A 266 -21.18 23.60 -23.82
CA ILE A 266 -20.78 22.45 -24.66
C ILE A 266 -21.90 22.08 -25.65
N LEU A 267 -23.17 22.27 -25.28
CA LEU A 267 -24.29 22.06 -26.18
C LEU A 267 -24.38 23.10 -27.32
N SER A 268 -23.67 24.23 -27.21
CA SER A 268 -23.57 25.22 -28.29
C SER A 268 -22.15 25.21 -28.87
N LEU A 269 -21.90 24.29 -29.79
CA LEU A 269 -20.61 24.07 -30.47
C LEU A 269 -20.13 25.26 -31.36
N LYS A 270 -20.71 26.45 -31.20
CA LYS A 270 -20.47 27.63 -32.04
C LYS A 270 -19.55 28.69 -31.42
N SER A 271 -19.10 28.57 -30.16
CA SER A 271 -18.33 29.63 -29.49
C SER A 271 -16.84 29.34 -29.28
N LEU A 272 -16.25 28.31 -29.90
CA LEU A 272 -14.84 27.94 -29.69
C LEU A 272 -13.85 28.76 -30.57
N ALA A 273 -14.31 29.76 -31.31
CA ALA A 273 -13.47 30.49 -32.27
C ALA A 273 -13.22 31.96 -31.92
N ARG A 274 -13.71 32.48 -30.79
CA ARG A 274 -13.59 33.90 -30.49
C ARG A 274 -13.57 34.15 -28.99
N ASP A 275 -12.39 34.09 -28.40
CA ASP A 275 -11.97 35.07 -27.38
C ASP A 275 -10.45 34.98 -27.14
N PRO A 276 -9.70 36.09 -27.31
CA PRO A 276 -8.26 36.12 -27.12
C PRO A 276 -7.90 36.16 -25.63
N LEU A 277 -6.86 35.38 -25.31
CA LEU A 277 -6.11 35.34 -24.05
C LEU A 277 -6.03 36.70 -23.32
N SER A 278 -6.71 36.82 -22.18
CA SER A 278 -6.42 37.85 -21.16
C SER A 278 -6.59 37.26 -19.74
N SER A 279 -5.48 36.84 -19.15
CA SER A 279 -5.15 36.84 -17.72
C SER A 279 -3.92 35.94 -17.51
N SER A 280 -2.84 36.55 -17.02
CA SER A 280 -1.49 35.96 -16.92
C SER A 280 -1.32 34.91 -15.81
N SER A 281 -2.34 34.62 -14.99
CA SER A 281 -2.25 33.61 -13.92
C SER A 281 -2.50 32.18 -14.40
N GLY A 282 -3.09 32.00 -15.59
CA GLY A 282 -3.44 30.69 -16.14
C GLY A 282 -2.38 30.06 -17.04
N LYS A 283 -1.20 30.68 -17.26
CA LYS A 283 -0.20 30.22 -18.23
C LYS A 283 0.87 29.28 -17.65
N ILE A 284 1.16 29.37 -16.35
CA ILE A 284 2.23 28.56 -15.73
C ILE A 284 1.76 27.14 -15.43
N VAL A 285 0.50 26.95 -15.03
CA VAL A 285 -0.05 25.62 -14.72
C VAL A 285 -0.18 24.73 -15.96
N PRO A 286 -0.65 25.20 -17.13
CA PRO A 286 -0.64 24.41 -18.36
C PRO A 286 0.77 24.15 -18.86
N LEU A 287 1.70 25.11 -18.75
CA LEU A 287 3.10 24.91 -19.14
C LEU A 287 3.77 23.87 -18.24
N PHE A 288 3.48 23.89 -16.94
CA PHE A 288 3.98 22.95 -15.93
C PHE A 288 3.42 21.54 -16.13
N VAL A 289 2.12 21.42 -16.39
CA VAL A 289 1.47 20.16 -16.76
C VAL A 289 2.00 19.66 -18.10
N LEU A 290 2.18 20.53 -19.08
CA LEU A 290 2.72 20.20 -20.39
C LEU A 290 4.17 19.74 -20.26
N LEU A 291 5.00 20.36 -19.41
CA LEU A 291 6.37 19.92 -19.15
C LEU A 291 6.41 18.57 -18.43
N SER A 292 5.56 18.34 -17.44
CA SER A 292 5.45 17.04 -16.73
C SER A 292 4.91 15.93 -17.64
N PHE A 293 3.94 16.25 -18.51
CA PHE A 293 3.36 15.33 -19.48
C PHE A 293 4.32 15.04 -20.63
N ILE A 294 5.09 16.03 -21.10
CA ILE A 294 6.17 15.84 -22.08
C ILE A 294 7.30 15.04 -21.42
N SER A 295 7.73 15.35 -20.21
CA SER A 295 8.80 14.61 -19.53
C SER A 295 8.44 13.15 -19.23
N GLY A 296 7.27 12.89 -18.63
CA GLY A 296 6.82 11.53 -18.30
C GLY A 296 6.29 10.75 -19.51
N GLY A 297 5.56 11.43 -20.40
CA GLY A 297 5.00 10.87 -21.62
C GLY A 297 6.05 10.59 -22.70
N PHE A 298 7.11 11.40 -22.82
CA PHE A 298 8.19 11.15 -23.78
C PHE A 298 9.05 9.93 -23.37
N LEU A 299 9.31 9.75 -22.07
CA LEU A 299 10.01 8.56 -21.56
C LEU A 299 9.20 7.27 -21.73
N LEU A 300 7.87 7.33 -21.59
CA LEU A 300 6.99 6.16 -21.74
C LEU A 300 6.58 5.90 -23.20
N CYS A 301 6.34 6.93 -24.01
CA CYS A 301 5.85 6.74 -25.39
C CYS A 301 6.98 6.48 -26.40
N ALA A 302 8.19 7.03 -26.21
CA ALA A 302 9.28 6.85 -27.19
C ALA A 302 9.70 5.38 -27.38
N LYS A 303 9.49 4.52 -26.37
CA LYS A 303 9.82 3.09 -26.43
C LYS A 303 8.69 2.20 -26.99
N TYR A 304 7.44 2.67 -26.97
CA TYR A 304 6.26 1.83 -27.26
C TYR A 304 5.33 2.36 -28.36
N ALA A 305 5.61 3.55 -28.92
CA ALA A 305 4.71 4.21 -29.88
C ALA A 305 4.60 3.49 -31.25
N SER A 306 5.63 2.77 -31.70
CA SER A 306 5.65 2.15 -33.04
C SER A 306 4.87 0.83 -33.15
N GLY A 307 4.41 0.25 -32.04
CA GLY A 307 3.63 -1.00 -32.01
C GLY A 307 2.44 -0.97 -31.04
N PHE A 308 2.01 0.22 -30.63
CA PHE A 308 1.02 0.39 -29.55
C PHE A 308 -0.26 -0.39 -29.81
N PHE A 309 -0.88 -0.28 -30.99
CA PHE A 309 -2.16 -0.95 -31.25
C PHE A 309 -2.03 -2.46 -31.47
N ASP A 310 -0.94 -2.92 -32.09
CA ASP A 310 -0.70 -4.35 -32.34
C ASP A 310 -0.37 -5.12 -31.06
N ILE A 311 0.22 -4.44 -30.06
CA ILE A 311 0.57 -5.02 -28.76
C ILE A 311 -0.55 -4.82 -27.73
N PHE A 312 -1.29 -3.70 -27.79
CA PHE A 312 -2.23 -3.29 -26.73
C PHE A 312 -3.42 -4.24 -26.57
N LEU A 313 -4.10 -4.62 -27.65
CA LEU A 313 -5.29 -5.49 -27.58
C LEU A 313 -4.94 -6.90 -27.06
N PRO A 314 -3.92 -7.59 -27.59
CA PRO A 314 -3.47 -8.87 -27.05
C PRO A 314 -2.99 -8.76 -25.60
N ALA A 315 -2.22 -7.71 -25.26
CA ALA A 315 -1.70 -7.54 -23.91
C ALA A 315 -2.80 -7.15 -22.90
N LEU A 316 -3.83 -6.42 -23.33
CA LEU A 316 -5.02 -6.13 -22.52
C LEU A 316 -5.83 -7.39 -22.26
N ALA A 317 -6.07 -8.22 -23.28
CA ALA A 317 -6.75 -9.50 -23.12
C ALA A 317 -5.98 -10.44 -22.18
N LEU A 318 -4.66 -10.53 -22.34
CA LEU A 318 -3.78 -11.29 -21.45
C LEU A 318 -3.84 -10.74 -20.02
N ARG A 319 -3.87 -9.41 -19.85
CA ARG A 319 -3.99 -8.78 -18.53
C ARG A 319 -5.34 -9.02 -17.88
N ILE A 320 -6.45 -8.99 -18.63
CA ILE A 320 -7.79 -9.30 -18.10
C ILE A 320 -7.82 -10.76 -17.66
N ASN A 321 -7.30 -11.67 -18.49
CA ASN A 321 -7.21 -13.09 -18.15
C ASN A 321 -6.32 -13.33 -16.94
N SER A 322 -5.19 -12.62 -16.81
CA SER A 322 -4.31 -12.71 -15.64
C SER A 322 -4.95 -12.12 -14.39
N LEU A 323 -5.75 -11.04 -14.53
CA LEU A 323 -6.48 -10.43 -13.43
C LEU A 323 -7.61 -11.35 -12.94
N ALA A 324 -8.29 -12.02 -13.87
CA ALA A 324 -9.27 -13.05 -13.56
C ALA A 324 -8.59 -14.21 -12.85
N ALA A 325 -7.50 -14.76 -13.40
CA ALA A 325 -6.75 -15.84 -12.77
C ALA A 325 -6.20 -15.47 -11.38
N ALA A 326 -5.68 -14.24 -11.19
CA ALA A 326 -5.20 -13.76 -9.91
C ALA A 326 -6.34 -13.52 -8.90
N GLY A 327 -7.43 -12.89 -9.34
CA GLY A 327 -8.62 -12.64 -8.52
C GLY A 327 -9.32 -13.94 -8.10
N PHE A 328 -9.33 -14.96 -8.95
CA PHE A 328 -9.84 -16.29 -8.66
C PHE A 328 -8.82 -17.21 -7.96
N ALA A 329 -7.54 -16.85 -7.90
CA ALA A 329 -6.52 -17.57 -7.13
C ALA A 329 -6.39 -17.05 -5.68
N THR A 330 -6.69 -15.77 -5.45
CA THR A 330 -6.83 -15.19 -4.10
C THR A 330 -8.19 -15.48 -3.45
N ILE A 331 -9.16 -15.91 -4.25
CA ILE A 331 -10.34 -16.59 -3.74
C ILE A 331 -9.93 -18.06 -3.66
N PRO A 332 -9.92 -18.70 -2.48
CA PRO A 332 -9.63 -20.12 -2.38
C PRO A 332 -10.40 -20.87 -3.47
N SER A 333 -9.72 -21.78 -4.18
CA SER A 333 -10.29 -22.61 -5.24
C SER A 333 -11.73 -22.98 -4.92
N MET A 334 -12.67 -22.69 -5.84
CA MET A 334 -14.14 -22.73 -5.70
C MET A 334 -14.75 -23.96 -4.96
N GLU A 335 -14.48 -24.05 -3.67
CA GLU A 335 -15.22 -24.67 -2.58
C GLU A 335 -15.30 -23.80 -1.30
N PRO A 336 -14.92 -22.49 -1.25
CA PRO A 336 -15.21 -21.70 -0.06
C PRO A 336 -16.72 -21.41 -0.03
N GLY A 337 -17.37 -21.75 1.07
CA GLY A 337 -18.79 -21.46 1.26
C GLY A 337 -19.06 -19.96 1.09
N ILE A 338 -20.27 -19.59 0.66
CA ILE A 338 -20.71 -18.19 0.46
C ILE A 338 -20.33 -17.28 1.66
N PHE A 339 -20.31 -17.83 2.87
CA PHE A 339 -19.92 -17.12 4.09
C PHE A 339 -18.45 -16.69 4.12
N GLU A 340 -17.53 -17.52 3.63
CA GLU A 340 -16.10 -17.22 3.58
C GLU A 340 -15.82 -16.14 2.54
N PHE A 341 -16.48 -16.21 1.38
CA PHE A 341 -16.44 -15.14 0.39
C PHE A 341 -16.94 -13.81 0.97
N ILE A 342 -18.09 -13.82 1.66
CA ILE A 342 -18.64 -12.62 2.31
C ILE A 342 -17.65 -12.09 3.36
N HIS A 343 -17.05 -12.95 4.17
CA HIS A 343 -16.04 -12.57 5.17
C HIS A 343 -14.83 -11.89 4.54
N LEU A 344 -14.20 -12.52 3.56
CA LEU A 344 -13.02 -11.98 2.87
C LEU A 344 -13.34 -10.67 2.12
N PHE A 345 -14.48 -10.62 1.42
CA PHE A 345 -14.92 -9.41 0.73
C PHE A 345 -15.13 -8.25 1.70
N ASN A 346 -15.73 -8.51 2.87
CA ASN A 346 -15.91 -7.50 3.91
C ASN A 346 -14.59 -7.02 4.48
N LEU A 347 -13.64 -7.93 4.70
CA LEU A 347 -12.36 -7.58 5.27
C LEU A 347 -11.52 -6.71 4.33
N TYR A 348 -11.41 -7.10 3.06
CA TYR A 348 -10.61 -6.37 2.08
C TYR A 348 -11.28 -5.07 1.62
N TYR A 349 -12.58 -5.13 1.32
CA TYR A 349 -13.28 -4.04 0.64
C TYR A 349 -14.22 -3.23 1.53
N GLY A 350 -14.50 -3.67 2.76
CA GLY A 350 -15.38 -2.98 3.71
C GLY A 350 -14.98 -1.54 3.98
N LYS A 351 -13.68 -1.29 4.08
CA LYS A 351 -13.10 0.06 4.24
C LYS A 351 -13.33 0.99 3.04
N TYR A 352 -13.77 0.48 1.88
CA TYR A 352 -14.09 1.26 0.68
C TYR A 352 -15.59 1.33 0.39
N TYR A 353 -16.29 0.19 0.42
CA TYR A 353 -17.71 0.18 0.07
C TYR A 353 -18.60 0.75 1.20
N ILE A 354 -18.25 0.58 2.48
CA ILE A 354 -19.03 1.16 3.59
C ILE A 354 -19.03 2.70 3.48
N PRO A 355 -17.88 3.38 3.30
CA PRO A 355 -17.86 4.80 3.01
C PRO A 355 -18.66 5.16 1.75
N LEU A 356 -18.57 4.37 0.68
CA LEU A 356 -19.33 4.60 -0.55
C LEU A 356 -20.85 4.64 -0.29
N ILE A 357 -21.39 3.72 0.52
CA ILE A 357 -22.82 3.73 0.92
C ILE A 357 -23.19 5.06 1.57
N PHE A 358 -22.39 5.54 2.52
CA PHE A 358 -22.63 6.84 3.17
C PHE A 358 -22.53 8.01 2.18
N VAL A 359 -21.59 7.96 1.24
CA VAL A 359 -21.44 8.97 0.19
C VAL A 359 -22.65 9.00 -0.73
N VAL A 360 -23.19 7.85 -1.13
CA VAL A 360 -24.40 7.76 -1.96
C VAL A 360 -25.60 8.34 -1.22
N ILE A 361 -25.83 7.92 0.03
CA ILE A 361 -26.92 8.45 0.88
C ILE A 361 -26.81 9.97 1.01
N ASN A 362 -25.61 10.47 1.32
CA ASN A 362 -25.37 11.89 1.46
C ASN A 362 -25.59 12.64 0.14
N THR A 363 -25.15 12.09 -1.00
CA THR A 363 -25.38 12.68 -2.32
C THR A 363 -26.88 12.86 -2.60
N VAL A 364 -27.70 11.84 -2.31
CA VAL A 364 -29.16 11.91 -2.46
C VAL A 364 -29.75 13.00 -1.56
N ILE A 365 -29.37 13.03 -0.28
CA ILE A 365 -29.85 14.03 0.69
C ILE A 365 -29.48 15.46 0.26
N VAL A 366 -28.23 15.66 -0.19
CA VAL A 366 -27.71 16.95 -0.63
C VAL A 366 -28.41 17.42 -1.90
N TRP A 367 -28.66 16.51 -2.84
CA TRP A 367 -29.39 16.79 -4.06
C TRP A 367 -30.84 17.22 -3.79
N GLN A 368 -31.56 16.47 -2.97
CA GLN A 368 -32.95 16.74 -2.59
C GLN A 368 -33.11 18.05 -1.81
N ASN A 369 -32.17 18.33 -0.89
CA ASN A 369 -32.25 19.49 0.01
C ASN A 369 -31.33 20.64 -0.39
N ARG A 370 -30.91 20.73 -1.67
CA ARG A 370 -29.92 21.71 -2.15
C ARG A 370 -30.23 23.17 -1.77
N LYS A 371 -31.52 23.53 -1.67
CA LYS A 371 -31.98 24.87 -1.27
C LYS A 371 -31.79 25.17 0.23
N ARG A 372 -31.75 24.15 1.09
CA ARG A 372 -31.63 24.26 2.56
C ARG A 372 -30.19 24.18 3.07
N PHE A 373 -29.25 23.79 2.22
CA PHE A 373 -27.84 23.72 2.58
C PHE A 373 -27.13 25.03 2.27
N CYS A 374 -26.15 25.38 3.11
CA CYS A 374 -25.33 26.57 2.89
C CYS A 374 -24.63 26.46 1.53
N HIS A 375 -24.63 27.55 0.76
CA HIS A 375 -24.04 27.61 -0.59
C HIS A 375 -22.58 27.12 -0.62
N HIS A 376 -21.82 27.36 0.46
CA HIS A 376 -20.46 26.87 0.63
C HIS A 376 -20.33 25.35 0.59
N PHE A 377 -21.26 24.66 1.25
CA PHE A 377 -21.30 23.21 1.33
C PHE A 377 -21.73 22.59 -0.02
N VAL A 378 -22.78 23.14 -0.62
CA VAL A 378 -23.32 22.71 -1.93
C VAL A 378 -22.28 22.87 -3.05
N ARG A 379 -21.34 23.82 -2.92
CA ARG A 379 -20.29 24.04 -3.93
C ARG A 379 -19.05 23.16 -3.73
N ARG A 380 -18.71 22.79 -2.49
CA ARG A 380 -17.49 22.02 -2.18
C ARG A 380 -17.69 20.51 -2.23
N TYR A 381 -18.83 20.00 -1.78
CA TYR A 381 -19.12 18.57 -1.78
C TYR A 381 -19.06 17.93 -3.19
N PRO A 382 -19.67 18.51 -4.25
CA PRO A 382 -19.61 17.94 -5.59
C PRO A 382 -18.20 17.91 -6.19
N ARG A 383 -17.28 18.77 -5.73
CA ARG A 383 -15.88 18.73 -6.16
C ARG A 383 -15.19 17.48 -5.68
N PHE A 384 -15.36 17.14 -4.40
CA PHE A 384 -14.82 15.89 -3.86
C PHE A 384 -15.50 14.68 -4.47
N LEU A 385 -16.81 14.75 -4.75
CA LEU A 385 -17.53 13.68 -5.45
C LEU A 385 -17.00 13.47 -6.89
N PHE A 386 -16.76 14.54 -7.63
CA PHE A 386 -16.14 14.48 -8.95
C PHE A 386 -14.73 13.90 -8.89
N LEU A 387 -13.91 14.33 -7.91
CA LEU A 387 -12.57 13.75 -7.69
C LEU A 387 -12.64 12.27 -7.37
N TYR A 388 -13.61 11.84 -6.55
CA TYR A 388 -13.81 10.43 -6.19
C TYR A 388 -14.16 9.59 -7.41
N ILE A 389 -15.15 10.00 -8.20
CA ILE A 389 -15.57 9.30 -9.42
C ILE A 389 -14.42 9.23 -10.42
N THR A 390 -13.70 10.35 -10.60
CA THR A 390 -12.61 10.38 -11.58
C THR A 390 -11.40 9.58 -11.11
N ALA A 391 -11.06 9.62 -9.83
CA ALA A 391 -10.02 8.78 -9.23
C ALA A 391 -10.33 7.30 -9.46
N PHE A 392 -11.58 6.87 -9.25
CA PHE A 392 -12.02 5.50 -9.51
C PHE A 392 -11.79 5.08 -10.98
N PHE A 393 -12.23 5.90 -11.95
CA PHE A 393 -12.03 5.58 -13.36
C PHE A 393 -10.56 5.62 -13.78
N LEU A 394 -9.77 6.54 -13.20
CA LEU A 394 -8.35 6.64 -13.47
C LEU A 394 -7.61 5.40 -12.94
N GLU A 395 -7.95 4.96 -11.73
CA GLU A 395 -7.42 3.75 -11.10
C GLU A 395 -7.80 2.50 -11.89
N LEU A 396 -9.04 2.41 -12.38
CA LEU A 396 -9.48 1.33 -13.27
C LEU A 396 -8.71 1.32 -14.59
N GLY A 397 -8.51 2.49 -15.21
CA GLY A 397 -7.71 2.61 -16.44
C GLY A 397 -6.25 2.19 -16.23
N PHE A 398 -5.71 2.47 -15.05
CA PHE A 398 -4.37 2.04 -14.67
C PHE A 398 -4.26 0.55 -14.33
N LEU A 399 -5.27 -0.03 -13.67
CA LEU A 399 -5.34 -1.46 -13.39
C LEU A 399 -5.31 -2.28 -14.69
N LEU A 400 -6.03 -1.79 -15.71
CA LEU A 400 -6.12 -2.40 -17.03
C LEU A 400 -4.93 -2.05 -17.94
N ASN A 401 -3.98 -1.22 -17.52
CA ASN A 401 -2.87 -0.78 -18.36
C ASN A 401 -1.91 -1.96 -18.66
N PRO A 402 -1.78 -2.41 -19.92
CA PRO A 402 -0.97 -3.57 -20.27
C PRO A 402 0.54 -3.28 -20.29
N PHE A 403 0.97 -2.02 -20.40
CA PHE A 403 2.39 -1.66 -20.55
C PHE A 403 3.16 -1.64 -19.23
N ILE A 404 2.46 -1.44 -18.11
CA ILE A 404 3.06 -1.45 -16.78
C ILE A 404 2.21 -2.36 -15.89
N PRO A 405 2.51 -3.68 -15.87
CA PRO A 405 1.77 -4.62 -15.06
C PRO A 405 2.05 -4.39 -13.58
N TYR A 406 1.03 -3.93 -12.87
CA TYR A 406 1.03 -3.82 -11.41
C TYR A 406 0.09 -4.89 -10.82
N PRO A 407 0.49 -5.53 -9.71
CA PRO A 407 -0.34 -6.53 -9.05
C PRO A 407 -1.66 -5.90 -8.56
N PRO A 408 -2.79 -6.60 -8.70
CA PRO A 408 -4.11 -6.11 -8.26
C PRO A 408 -4.14 -5.71 -6.78
N ASP A 409 -3.38 -6.42 -5.96
CA ASP A 409 -3.23 -6.16 -4.52
C ASP A 409 -2.71 -4.73 -4.22
N ARG A 410 -1.76 -4.22 -5.02
CA ARG A 410 -1.30 -2.82 -4.89
C ARG A 410 -2.42 -1.82 -5.16
N PHE A 411 -3.30 -2.08 -6.11
CA PHE A 411 -4.46 -1.21 -6.36
C PHE A 411 -5.50 -1.31 -5.25
N ALA A 412 -5.78 -2.53 -4.78
CA ALA A 412 -6.76 -2.76 -3.72
C ALA A 412 -6.36 -2.07 -2.40
N ASN A 413 -5.06 -2.03 -2.08
CA ASN A 413 -4.58 -1.50 -0.81
C ASN A 413 -3.98 -0.08 -0.90
N LEU A 414 -3.37 0.33 -2.03
CA LEU A 414 -2.88 1.71 -2.27
C LEU A 414 -3.82 2.49 -3.20
N SER A 415 -5.12 2.41 -2.91
CA SER A 415 -6.14 3.05 -3.72
C SER A 415 -6.10 4.58 -3.57
N PHE A 416 -6.02 5.29 -4.69
CA PHE A 416 -5.99 6.75 -4.67
C PHE A 416 -7.37 7.36 -4.42
N ILE A 417 -8.42 6.55 -4.52
CA ILE A 417 -9.78 6.93 -4.14
C ILE A 417 -9.81 7.46 -2.69
N ILE A 418 -8.94 6.96 -1.81
CA ILE A 418 -8.83 7.33 -0.39
C ILE A 418 -8.70 8.85 -0.18
N PHE A 419 -7.94 9.55 -1.03
CA PHE A 419 -7.73 11.00 -0.90
C PHE A 419 -9.01 11.82 -1.06
N ALA A 420 -9.96 11.33 -1.86
CA ALA A 420 -11.30 11.92 -1.99
C ALA A 420 -12.31 11.28 -1.03
N GLN A 421 -12.15 9.99 -0.71
CA GLN A 421 -13.05 9.24 0.15
C GLN A 421 -13.06 9.76 1.58
N ILE A 422 -11.90 10.02 2.18
CA ILE A 422 -11.78 10.51 3.56
C ILE A 422 -12.60 11.80 3.77
N PRO A 423 -12.42 12.89 2.99
CA PRO A 423 -13.22 14.09 3.15
C PRO A 423 -14.71 13.86 2.83
N LEU A 424 -15.05 13.00 1.87
CA LEU A 424 -16.44 12.65 1.57
C LEU A 424 -17.12 11.87 2.69
N LEU A 425 -16.43 10.93 3.31
CA LEU A 425 -16.89 10.20 4.50
C LEU A 425 -17.13 11.18 5.64
N GLY A 426 -16.19 12.09 5.90
CA GLY A 426 -16.33 13.14 6.90
C GLY A 426 -17.58 14.00 6.69
N TYR A 427 -17.83 14.43 5.45
CA TYR A 427 -19.07 15.13 5.09
C TYR A 427 -20.33 14.29 5.29
N SER A 428 -20.26 13.00 4.95
CA SER A 428 -21.40 12.09 4.99
C SER A 428 -21.81 11.76 6.42
N LEU A 429 -20.86 11.41 7.28
CA LEU A 429 -21.12 11.22 8.71
C LEU A 429 -21.62 12.51 9.37
N TYR A 430 -21.04 13.65 9.00
CA TYR A 430 -21.49 14.94 9.53
C TYR A 430 -22.95 15.25 9.17
N ILE A 431 -23.37 15.02 7.93
CA ILE A 431 -24.72 15.38 7.47
C ILE A 431 -25.76 14.34 7.86
N VAL A 432 -25.46 13.07 7.64
CA VAL A 432 -26.41 11.96 7.84
C VAL A 432 -26.67 11.78 9.34
N LEU A 433 -25.62 11.82 10.16
CA LEU A 433 -25.72 11.45 11.57
C LEU A 433 -25.63 12.64 12.53
N LEU A 434 -24.65 13.55 12.33
CA LEU A 434 -24.34 14.57 13.34
C LEU A 434 -25.09 15.90 13.20
N ARG A 435 -25.65 16.21 12.03
CA ARG A 435 -26.25 17.52 11.73
C ARG A 435 -27.39 17.88 12.68
N LYS A 436 -28.20 16.89 13.07
CA LYS A 436 -29.36 17.10 13.94
C LYS A 436 -29.01 17.14 15.43
N GLY A 437 -27.75 16.92 15.81
CA GLY A 437 -27.25 17.11 17.17
C GLY A 437 -27.71 16.06 18.20
N TYR A 438 -28.31 14.95 17.77
CA TYR A 438 -28.77 13.90 18.67
C TYR A 438 -27.62 13.04 19.21
N THR A 439 -27.74 12.61 20.47
CA THR A 439 -26.83 11.63 21.11
C THR A 439 -26.77 10.32 20.33
N THR A 440 -27.89 9.90 19.73
CA THR A 440 -27.98 8.74 18.84
C THR A 440 -27.09 8.90 17.60
N GLY A 441 -27.05 10.09 16.99
CA GLY A 441 -26.19 10.38 15.85
C GLY A 441 -24.70 10.37 16.19
N LEU A 442 -24.34 10.85 17.39
CA LEU A 442 -22.98 10.75 17.91
C LEU A 442 -22.56 9.29 18.10
N SER A 443 -23.38 8.49 18.79
CA SER A 443 -23.11 7.07 19.01
C SER A 443 -23.00 6.29 17.70
N ALA A 444 -23.92 6.52 16.75
CA ALA A 444 -23.87 5.89 15.43
C ALA A 444 -22.59 6.27 14.67
N THR A 445 -22.13 7.52 14.75
CA THR A 445 -20.89 7.95 14.09
C THR A 445 -19.67 7.23 14.70
N ILE A 446 -19.62 7.12 16.03
CA ILE A 446 -18.54 6.43 16.73
C ILE A 446 -18.53 4.95 16.39
N LEU A 447 -19.70 4.31 16.30
CA LEU A 447 -19.82 2.90 15.89
C LEU A 447 -19.35 2.67 14.44
N VAL A 448 -19.72 3.54 13.50
CA VAL A 448 -19.25 3.44 12.12
C VAL A 448 -17.73 3.61 12.04
N LEU A 449 -17.17 4.60 12.76
CA LEU A 449 -15.72 4.79 12.82
C LEU A 449 -15.02 3.58 13.46
N GLY A 450 -15.59 3.02 14.52
CA GLY A 450 -15.11 1.79 15.16
C GLY A 450 -15.09 0.61 14.20
N LEU A 451 -16.19 0.39 13.47
CA LEU A 451 -16.29 -0.67 12.47
C LEU A 451 -15.23 -0.53 11.38
N LEU A 452 -15.06 0.68 10.82
CA LEU A 452 -14.05 0.93 9.79
C LEU A 452 -12.62 0.77 10.32
N TRP A 453 -12.36 1.19 11.56
CA TRP A 453 -11.06 1.00 12.20
C TRP A 453 -10.77 -0.49 12.43
N THR A 454 -11.75 -1.27 12.89
CA THR A 454 -11.61 -2.72 13.09
C THR A 454 -11.33 -3.44 11.78
N LEU A 455 -12.08 -3.12 10.71
CA LEU A 455 -11.82 -3.67 9.38
C LEU A 455 -10.41 -3.29 8.87
N GLY A 456 -10.02 -2.04 9.07
CA GLY A 456 -8.66 -1.58 8.75
C GLY A 456 -7.59 -2.37 9.50
N PHE A 457 -7.73 -2.53 10.82
CA PHE A 457 -6.80 -3.26 11.68
C PHE A 457 -6.61 -4.71 11.25
N PHE A 458 -7.69 -5.43 10.99
CA PHE A 458 -7.62 -6.83 10.55
C PHE A 458 -7.18 -6.99 9.08
N SER A 459 -7.02 -5.89 8.34
CA SER A 459 -6.38 -5.88 7.02
C SER A 459 -4.88 -5.51 7.06
N CYS A 460 -4.35 -5.08 8.22
CA CYS A 460 -2.97 -4.60 8.34
C CYS A 460 -1.90 -5.68 8.24
N PHE A 461 -2.23 -6.95 8.49
CA PHE A 461 -1.27 -8.05 8.45
C PHE A 461 -1.83 -9.19 7.61
N SER A 462 -1.02 -9.71 6.69
CA SER A 462 -1.35 -10.93 5.96
C SER A 462 -1.47 -12.08 6.96
N SER A 463 -2.60 -12.79 6.91
CA SER A 463 -2.93 -13.90 7.82
C SER A 463 -4.09 -14.71 7.26
N PRO A 464 -4.32 -15.95 7.74
CA PRO A 464 -5.43 -16.77 7.26
C PRO A 464 -6.80 -16.09 7.42
N TYR A 465 -6.95 -15.25 8.45
CA TYR A 465 -8.17 -14.43 8.62
C TYR A 465 -8.41 -13.44 7.48
N ALA A 466 -7.34 -13.08 6.77
CA ALA A 466 -7.35 -12.26 5.58
C ALA A 466 -7.21 -13.05 4.27
N GLY A 467 -7.28 -14.39 4.29
CA GLY A 467 -7.26 -15.18 3.04
C GLY A 467 -5.89 -15.38 2.42
N GLY A 468 -4.82 -15.35 3.23
CA GLY A 468 -3.47 -15.75 2.82
C GLY A 468 -2.61 -16.11 4.04
N ILE A 469 -1.36 -16.52 3.85
CA ILE A 469 -0.45 -16.76 4.99
C ILE A 469 0.35 -15.49 5.33
N SER A 470 0.93 -15.43 6.53
CA SER A 470 1.80 -14.31 6.89
C SER A 470 3.02 -14.22 5.97
N GLU A 471 3.22 -13.08 5.34
CA GLU A 471 4.40 -12.79 4.52
C GLU A 471 5.60 -12.28 5.35
N ALA A 472 5.47 -12.27 6.67
CA ALA A 472 6.53 -11.78 7.53
C ALA A 472 7.80 -12.65 7.43
N ILE A 473 8.95 -11.99 7.53
CA ILE A 473 10.27 -12.61 7.53
C ILE A 473 10.84 -12.50 8.93
N THR A 474 11.24 -13.63 9.48
CA THR A 474 11.83 -13.73 10.82
C THR A 474 13.31 -13.39 10.81
N GLN A 475 13.82 -12.91 11.95
CA GLN A 475 15.23 -12.58 12.08
C GLN A 475 16.17 -13.76 11.77
N ASN A 476 15.77 -14.98 12.14
CA ASN A 476 16.52 -16.21 11.88
C ASN A 476 16.64 -16.51 10.37
N GLU A 477 15.60 -16.23 9.57
CA GLU A 477 15.67 -16.35 8.10
C GLU A 477 16.67 -15.34 7.52
N VAL A 478 16.68 -14.10 8.03
CA VAL A 478 17.64 -13.07 7.58
C VAL A 478 19.07 -13.47 7.87
N GLU A 479 19.34 -13.99 9.07
CA GLU A 479 20.68 -14.42 9.48
C GLU A 479 21.16 -15.64 8.71
N GLY A 480 20.28 -16.62 8.45
CA GLY A 480 20.61 -17.78 7.61
C GLY A 480 20.94 -17.39 6.16
N MET A 481 20.20 -16.44 5.59
CA MET A 481 20.49 -15.91 4.25
C MET A 481 21.80 -15.10 4.22
N GLN A 482 22.06 -14.29 5.25
CA GLN A 482 23.34 -13.57 5.38
C GLN A 482 24.52 -14.53 5.51
N TRP A 483 24.36 -15.60 6.28
CA TRP A 483 25.36 -16.67 6.39
C TRP A 483 25.61 -17.34 5.03
N LEU A 484 24.57 -17.66 4.26
CA LEU A 484 24.71 -18.29 2.94
C LEU A 484 25.53 -17.42 1.99
N VAL A 485 25.17 -16.13 1.91
CA VAL A 485 25.84 -15.15 1.05
C VAL A 485 27.28 -14.88 1.51
N GLY A 486 27.51 -14.77 2.82
CA GLY A 486 28.82 -14.48 3.38
C GLY A 486 29.78 -15.67 3.37
N SER A 487 29.27 -16.90 3.45
CA SER A 487 30.10 -18.10 3.63
C SER A 487 30.41 -18.84 2.32
N LYS A 488 29.53 -18.77 1.31
CA LYS A 488 29.59 -19.69 0.14
C LYS A 488 29.07 -19.10 -1.18
N ALA A 489 29.44 -17.87 -1.53
CA ALA A 489 29.06 -17.21 -2.79
C ALA A 489 29.71 -17.78 -4.08
N ALA A 490 30.08 -19.07 -4.12
CA ALA A 490 30.69 -19.70 -5.30
C ALA A 490 29.66 -20.38 -6.22
N ASP A 491 28.57 -20.91 -5.66
CA ASP A 491 27.56 -21.68 -6.38
C ASP A 491 26.19 -20.98 -6.31
N PRO A 492 25.32 -21.12 -7.34
CA PRO A 492 23.97 -20.54 -7.32
C PRO A 492 23.11 -21.15 -6.22
N TYR A 493 22.13 -20.39 -5.71
CA TYR A 493 21.13 -20.90 -4.78
C TYR A 493 19.72 -20.84 -5.39
N ILE A 494 18.87 -21.79 -4.99
CA ILE A 494 17.49 -21.98 -5.41
C ILE A 494 16.63 -21.91 -4.14
N MET A 495 15.63 -21.03 -4.12
CA MET A 495 14.61 -21.04 -3.08
C MET A 495 13.52 -22.05 -3.41
N SER A 496 13.04 -22.78 -2.40
CA SER A 496 11.93 -23.73 -2.58
C SER A 496 10.64 -23.04 -3.01
N SER A 497 9.85 -23.74 -3.84
CA SER A 497 8.58 -23.29 -4.44
C SER A 497 7.72 -22.45 -3.48
N GLY A 498 7.33 -21.26 -3.95
CA GLY A 498 6.51 -20.28 -3.23
C GLY A 498 7.17 -18.92 -3.05
N GLU A 499 8.50 -18.88 -2.92
CA GLU A 499 9.30 -17.67 -2.74
C GLU A 499 9.73 -17.07 -4.09
N LYS A 500 8.75 -16.75 -4.97
CA LYS A 500 9.06 -16.07 -6.23
C LYS A 500 9.57 -14.65 -5.93
N VAL A 501 10.90 -14.48 -5.94
CA VAL A 501 11.55 -13.17 -6.08
C VAL A 501 11.32 -12.72 -7.51
N GLY A 502 10.31 -11.86 -7.69
CA GLY A 502 9.87 -11.37 -9.00
C GLY A 502 8.57 -12.02 -9.42
N TYR A 503 7.51 -11.22 -9.47
CA TYR A 503 6.20 -11.59 -10.01
C TYR A 503 6.29 -11.76 -11.54
N THR A 504 6.95 -12.81 -12.00
CA THR A 504 6.67 -13.37 -13.32
C THR A 504 5.58 -14.43 -13.14
N PHE A 505 4.37 -14.00 -13.48
CA PHE A 505 3.20 -14.84 -13.65
C PHE A 505 3.57 -15.99 -14.60
N SER A 506 3.74 -17.19 -14.04
CA SER A 506 3.78 -18.41 -14.83
C SER A 506 2.34 -18.74 -15.14
N GLY A 507 1.89 -18.34 -16.32
CA GLY A 507 0.80 -19.03 -16.98
C GLY A 507 1.31 -20.43 -17.34
N ASN A 508 0.48 -21.44 -17.13
CA ASN A 508 0.70 -22.80 -17.62
C ASN A 508 1.03 -22.74 -19.12
N SER A 509 2.30 -22.91 -19.49
CA SER A 509 2.69 -23.19 -20.86
C SER A 509 2.60 -24.70 -21.08
N THR A 510 1.37 -25.21 -21.08
CA THR A 510 1.08 -26.36 -21.94
C THR A 510 0.92 -25.79 -23.34
N ASP A 511 2.01 -25.77 -24.12
CA ASP A 511 1.97 -26.01 -25.57
C ASP A 511 3.39 -26.11 -26.13
N SER A 512 3.55 -27.09 -27.01
CA SER A 512 4.74 -27.56 -27.72
C SER A 512 5.55 -26.47 -28.45
N PRO A 513 6.85 -26.72 -28.76
CA PRO A 513 7.73 -25.75 -29.40
C PRO A 513 7.37 -25.59 -30.89
N GLY A 514 6.82 -24.43 -31.25
CA GLY A 514 6.48 -24.07 -32.63
C GLY A 514 6.83 -22.62 -32.93
N GLN A 515 8.07 -22.41 -33.35
CA GLN A 515 8.48 -21.53 -34.47
C GLN A 515 7.68 -20.23 -34.68
N TYR A 516 8.16 -19.12 -34.13
CA TYR A 516 8.07 -17.80 -34.77
C TYR A 516 9.37 -17.03 -34.56
N ASP A 517 9.94 -16.63 -35.69
CA ASP A 517 11.28 -16.10 -35.88
C ASP A 517 11.51 -14.67 -35.33
N SER A 518 12.75 -14.46 -34.91
CA SER A 518 13.55 -13.24 -35.02
C SER A 518 13.15 -11.99 -34.22
N PHE A 519 13.86 -11.79 -33.10
CA PHE A 519 14.34 -10.47 -32.70
C PHE A 519 15.88 -10.48 -32.67
N PRO A 520 16.57 -9.38 -33.05
CA PRO A 520 18.00 -9.39 -33.32
C PRO A 520 18.83 -9.42 -32.04
N GLU A 521 19.85 -10.27 -32.04
CA GLU A 521 21.01 -10.23 -31.14
C GLU A 521 21.67 -8.84 -31.19
N VAL A 522 21.74 -8.11 -30.07
CA VAL A 522 22.90 -7.26 -29.75
C VAL A 522 23.08 -7.21 -28.22
N PHE A 523 24.33 -7.41 -27.80
CA PHE A 523 24.89 -7.43 -26.44
C PHE A 523 25.05 -8.80 -25.75
N THR A 524 25.88 -9.64 -26.37
CA THR A 524 26.88 -10.45 -25.65
C THR A 524 27.86 -9.52 -24.92
N ILE A 525 27.79 -9.49 -23.58
CA ILE A 525 28.92 -9.10 -22.74
C ILE A 525 29.24 -10.30 -21.84
N SER A 526 30.39 -10.91 -22.10
CA SER A 526 31.02 -11.90 -21.24
C SER A 526 31.37 -11.24 -19.90
N GLY A 527 30.71 -11.67 -18.84
CA GLY A 527 31.00 -11.27 -17.47
C GLY A 527 30.10 -12.07 -16.53
N SER A 528 30.71 -12.97 -15.76
CA SER A 528 30.05 -13.87 -14.82
C SER A 528 29.28 -13.09 -13.75
N ALA A 529 27.97 -12.95 -13.93
CA ALA A 529 27.01 -12.59 -12.89
C ALA A 529 26.34 -13.89 -12.40
N PRO A 530 26.15 -14.09 -11.08
CA PRO A 530 25.48 -15.29 -10.57
C PRO A 530 24.01 -15.29 -11.00
N ALA A 531 23.64 -16.29 -11.80
CA ALA A 531 22.30 -16.45 -12.34
C ALA A 531 21.36 -17.05 -11.28
N ASN A 532 20.68 -16.20 -10.51
CA ASN A 532 19.61 -16.62 -9.59
C ASN A 532 18.34 -16.91 -10.43
N ARG A 533 18.07 -18.19 -10.76
CA ARG A 533 16.83 -18.58 -11.47
C ARG A 533 15.86 -19.27 -10.51
N PRO A 534 14.64 -18.73 -10.31
CA PRO A 534 13.57 -19.48 -9.65
C PRO A 534 13.10 -20.60 -10.58
N THR A 535 13.15 -21.85 -10.13
CA THR A 535 12.65 -23.02 -10.87
C THR A 535 11.71 -23.82 -9.96
N ASP A 536 10.59 -24.29 -10.51
CA ASP A 536 9.70 -25.19 -9.78
C ASP A 536 10.46 -26.47 -9.43
N VAL A 537 10.32 -26.98 -8.21
CA VAL A 537 10.97 -28.24 -7.77
C VAL A 537 10.58 -29.41 -8.70
N LYS A 538 9.40 -29.35 -9.35
CA LYS A 538 8.96 -30.30 -10.40
C LYS A 538 9.84 -30.30 -11.66
N SER A 539 10.55 -29.21 -11.95
CA SER A 539 11.49 -29.10 -13.08
C SER A 539 12.88 -29.66 -12.79
N LEU A 540 13.15 -30.06 -11.54
CA LEU A 540 14.41 -30.68 -11.13
C LEU A 540 14.51 -32.17 -11.48
N ASN A 541 13.61 -32.68 -12.33
CA ASN A 541 13.58 -34.08 -12.75
C ASN A 541 14.74 -34.49 -13.68
N ASN A 542 15.56 -33.54 -14.16
CA ASN A 542 16.80 -33.83 -14.90
C ASN A 542 18.02 -33.09 -14.31
N PRO A 543 18.62 -33.61 -13.22
CA PRO A 543 19.73 -32.97 -12.51
C PRO A 543 21.11 -33.27 -13.13
N ALA A 544 21.19 -34.03 -14.23
CA ALA A 544 22.46 -34.30 -14.91
C ALA A 544 23.04 -33.06 -15.63
N THR A 545 22.27 -31.97 -15.71
CA THR A 545 22.60 -30.73 -16.43
C THR A 545 22.90 -29.55 -15.51
N PHE A 546 22.75 -29.69 -14.18
CA PHE A 546 22.96 -28.60 -13.24
C PHE A 546 24.23 -28.85 -12.42
N GLY A 547 25.13 -27.84 -12.37
CA GLY A 547 26.30 -27.85 -11.48
C GLY A 547 25.91 -27.79 -10.00
N PRO A 548 26.89 -27.71 -9.07
CA PRO A 548 26.59 -27.56 -7.65
C PRO A 548 25.67 -26.36 -7.38
N PHE A 549 24.72 -26.52 -6.46
CA PHE A 549 23.79 -25.45 -6.06
C PHE A 549 23.37 -25.59 -4.60
N TYR A 550 22.84 -24.51 -4.02
CA TYR A 550 22.23 -24.52 -2.69
C TYR A 550 20.70 -24.51 -2.78
N LEU A 551 20.01 -25.33 -2.00
CA LEU A 551 18.55 -25.29 -1.85
C LEU A 551 18.20 -24.66 -0.50
N VAL A 552 17.43 -23.58 -0.52
CA VAL A 552 16.94 -22.89 0.67
C VAL A 552 15.48 -23.24 0.89
N VAL A 553 15.14 -23.74 2.08
CA VAL A 553 13.78 -24.09 2.51
C VAL A 553 13.44 -23.30 3.75
N THR A 554 12.36 -22.52 3.70
CA THR A 554 11.86 -21.71 4.82
C THR A 554 10.56 -22.28 5.39
N THR A 555 10.25 -22.00 6.66
CA THR A 555 8.96 -22.40 7.26
C THR A 555 7.78 -21.78 6.51
N PHE A 556 7.95 -20.59 5.93
CA PHE A 556 6.97 -19.99 5.03
C PHE A 556 6.73 -20.84 3.78
N SER A 557 7.79 -21.29 3.11
CA SER A 557 7.67 -22.14 1.92
C SER A 557 7.05 -23.51 2.24
N GLU A 558 7.34 -24.08 3.42
CA GLU A 558 6.68 -25.30 3.90
C GLU A 558 5.17 -25.06 4.12
N ALA A 559 4.80 -23.96 4.79
CA ALA A 559 3.39 -23.59 5.03
C ALA A 559 2.62 -23.33 3.72
N LEU A 560 3.23 -22.65 2.76
CA LEU A 560 2.64 -22.36 1.45
C LEU A 560 2.42 -23.63 0.62
N ASN A 561 3.34 -24.60 0.71
CA ASN A 561 3.18 -25.89 0.04
C ASN A 561 2.09 -26.75 0.69
N LEU A 562 1.88 -26.64 2.01
CA LEU A 562 0.76 -27.29 2.71
C LEU A 562 -0.60 -26.69 2.31
N GLU A 563 -0.68 -25.38 2.13
CA GLU A 563 -1.89 -24.71 1.64
C GLU A 563 -2.24 -25.18 0.22
N LYS A 564 -1.23 -25.34 -0.65
CA LYS A 564 -1.41 -25.84 -2.02
C LYS A 564 -1.70 -27.34 -2.11
N SER A 565 -1.17 -28.17 -1.20
CA SER A 565 -1.46 -29.62 -1.20
C SER A 565 -2.80 -29.94 -0.57
N GLY A 566 -3.35 -29.06 0.28
CA GLY A 566 -4.71 -29.17 0.81
C GLY A 566 -5.82 -29.15 -0.24
N SER A 567 -5.54 -28.65 -1.46
CA SER A 567 -6.49 -28.64 -2.58
C SER A 567 -6.38 -29.86 -3.51
N ASP A 568 -5.35 -30.69 -3.39
CA ASP A 568 -5.16 -31.89 -4.20
C ASP A 568 -4.67 -33.07 -3.33
N ASN A 569 -5.63 -33.89 -2.90
CA ASN A 569 -5.48 -35.19 -2.25
C ASN A 569 -4.80 -35.24 -0.87
N LEU A 570 -5.56 -35.86 0.05
CA LEU A 570 -5.13 -36.43 1.32
C LEU A 570 -4.00 -37.45 1.07
N GLY A 571 -2.75 -36.98 1.13
CA GLY A 571 -1.55 -37.79 1.01
C GLY A 571 -0.43 -37.16 1.83
N TYR A 572 -0.10 -37.77 2.96
CA TYR A 572 1.00 -37.38 3.83
C TYR A 572 2.29 -37.14 3.04
N SER A 573 2.74 -35.89 2.95
CA SER A 573 4.15 -35.58 2.73
C SER A 573 4.58 -34.47 3.69
N SER A 574 4.78 -34.85 4.94
CA SER A 574 5.72 -34.16 5.81
C SER A 574 7.05 -34.03 5.04
N ALA A 575 7.54 -32.79 4.91
CA ALA A 575 8.87 -32.51 4.36
C ALA A 575 10.02 -33.17 5.17
N GLY A 576 9.72 -33.84 6.28
CA GLY A 576 10.65 -34.74 6.95
C GLY A 576 10.96 -36.00 6.14
N ASN A 577 10.06 -36.46 5.25
CA ASN A 577 10.24 -37.75 4.56
C ASN A 577 10.42 -37.65 3.04
N SER A 578 10.02 -36.55 2.39
CA SER A 578 10.09 -36.47 0.91
C SER A 578 11.40 -35.88 0.36
N SER A 579 12.20 -35.19 1.19
CA SER A 579 13.51 -34.67 0.76
C SER A 579 14.71 -35.46 1.30
N GLU A 580 14.52 -36.28 2.34
CA GLU A 580 15.60 -37.12 2.88
C GLU A 580 15.87 -38.36 2.03
N THR A 581 14.95 -38.73 1.14
CA THR A 581 15.08 -39.87 0.23
C THR A 581 14.55 -39.53 -1.16
N GLN A 582 15.18 -38.55 -1.82
CA GLN A 582 15.19 -38.58 -3.29
C GLN A 582 16.22 -39.65 -3.68
N ASP A 583 15.74 -40.87 -3.88
CA ASP A 583 16.53 -42.00 -4.34
C ASP A 583 17.42 -41.57 -5.52
N ASN A 584 18.72 -41.60 -5.26
CA ASN A 584 19.88 -41.37 -6.15
C ASN A 584 20.65 -40.04 -6.11
N LYS A 585 20.36 -39.01 -5.30
CA LYS A 585 21.27 -37.83 -5.20
C LYS A 585 21.33 -37.18 -3.81
N PRO A 586 22.53 -36.99 -3.21
CA PRO A 586 22.61 -36.48 -1.84
C PRO A 586 22.47 -34.96 -1.78
N LEU A 587 21.34 -34.47 -1.26
CA LEU A 587 21.22 -33.12 -0.74
C LEU A 587 21.76 -33.11 0.69
N TYR A 588 22.91 -32.48 0.92
CA TYR A 588 23.50 -32.41 2.25
C TYR A 588 23.03 -31.17 2.99
N LYS A 589 22.37 -31.33 4.14
CA LYS A 589 22.01 -30.19 5.00
C LYS A 589 23.29 -29.54 5.54
N ILE A 590 23.49 -28.27 5.25
CA ILE A 590 24.67 -27.50 5.65
C ILE A 590 24.35 -26.39 6.65
N TYR A 591 23.07 -26.05 6.81
CA TYR A 591 22.58 -25.07 7.75
C TYR A 591 21.20 -25.48 8.25
N ASP A 592 21.01 -25.36 9.56
CA ASP A 592 19.74 -25.64 10.23
C ASP A 592 19.47 -24.57 11.28
N SER A 593 18.39 -23.83 11.09
CA SER A 593 17.85 -22.89 12.05
C SER A 593 16.34 -23.02 12.06
N LEU A 594 15.72 -22.49 13.11
CA LEU A 594 14.30 -22.69 13.41
C LEU A 594 13.36 -22.44 12.22
N ASN A 595 13.64 -21.39 11.43
CA ASN A 595 12.77 -20.99 10.30
C ASN A 595 13.40 -21.17 8.92
N ILE A 596 14.63 -21.71 8.83
CA ILE A 596 15.36 -21.83 7.58
C ILE A 596 16.31 -23.03 7.60
N LYS A 597 16.25 -23.84 6.54
CA LYS A 597 17.12 -24.99 6.29
C LYS A 597 17.82 -24.79 4.96
N ILE A 598 19.13 -25.02 4.91
CA ILE A 598 19.90 -24.90 3.66
C ILE A 598 20.59 -26.22 3.36
N TYR A 599 20.40 -26.69 2.14
CA TYR A 599 20.99 -27.91 1.62
C TYR A 599 22.00 -27.55 0.52
N LYS A 600 23.08 -28.33 0.42
CA LYS A 600 24.04 -28.28 -0.68
C LYS A 600 23.82 -29.48 -1.57
N HIS A 601 23.61 -29.23 -2.86
CA HIS A 601 23.70 -30.25 -3.89
C HIS A 601 25.14 -30.31 -4.41
N THR A 602 25.71 -31.51 -4.39
CA THR A 602 26.95 -31.84 -5.09
C THR A 602 26.64 -33.00 -6.03
N PRO A 603 26.91 -32.87 -7.34
CA PRO A 603 26.55 -33.87 -8.35
C PRO A 603 27.25 -35.21 -8.19
#